data_AF-A0A948Z569-F1
#
_entry.id   AF-A0A948Z569-F1
#
_cell.length_a   1.000
_cell.length_b   1.000
_cell.length_c   1.000
_cell.angle_alpha   90.00
_cell.angle_beta   90.00
_cell.angle_gamma   90.00
#
_symmetry.space_group_name_H-M   'P 1'
#
loop_
_entity.id
_entity.type
_entity.pdbx_description
1 polymer ?
#
loop_
_entity_poly.entity_id
_entity_poly.type
_entity_poly.pdbx_seq_one_letter_code
_entity_poly.pdbx_strand_id
1 'polypeptide(L)'
;MQTSGEGNSCGFTAGEQKYEILLEDNLYLISGILDAAWASGLEQNLTKTFFVFDPASMGLRPVRITMHGSESMEVMGYKQNADKLTIDFMGSSMTAWIGEDGCVVAEEGFMGIKLVRVSKDEALKDLDIPIDQDIAEIFSVVSNVSIKQRDKINLLKLRISGINDSLSLSGGRQSLVDGILTINKEKIPKIIGIYEDSKEIYFRPTPFVQSDHPEIKSKVNEIVLPNDPPLTKAQKIMHWIYENIQKRPVLSVPNALETLRNRMGDCNEHSVLMAAMARAAGIPAQIETGLVYMKDRFYYHAWNVIYLGDWVTVDALMGQMPADVTHIRFIRGEPDRQIDLIKVIGKVEIKILEQS
;
A
#
# COMPACT_ATOMS: atom_id res chain seq x y z
N MET A 1 -0.21 -25.09 -10.10
CA MET A 1 0.56 -24.59 -11.26
C MET A 1 0.78 -25.76 -12.20
N GLN A 2 0.08 -25.80 -13.33
CA GLN A 2 0.41 -26.73 -14.42
C GLN A 2 1.27 -25.96 -15.41
N THR A 3 2.55 -26.29 -15.48
CA THR A 3 3.45 -25.85 -16.53
C THR A 3 3.27 -26.79 -17.72
N SER A 4 2.38 -26.47 -18.65
CA SER A 4 2.38 -27.10 -19.97
C SER A 4 3.41 -26.38 -20.83
N GLY A 5 4.42 -27.12 -21.27
CA GLY A 5 5.48 -26.60 -22.14
C GLY A 5 4.92 -26.18 -23.49
N GLU A 6 5.04 -24.89 -23.77
CA GLU A 6 5.44 -24.27 -25.05
C GLU A 6 5.41 -22.75 -24.81
N GLY A 7 6.59 -22.16 -24.63
CA GLY A 7 6.80 -20.75 -24.25
C GLY A 7 6.87 -20.53 -22.73
N ASN A 8 7.98 -19.95 -22.26
CA ASN A 8 8.18 -19.51 -20.87
C ASN A 8 7.25 -18.33 -20.54
N SER A 9 5.96 -18.61 -20.40
CA SER A 9 4.95 -17.64 -20.04
C SER A 9 4.34 -18.02 -18.69
N CYS A 10 4.17 -17.03 -17.82
CA CYS A 10 3.39 -17.21 -16.60
C CYS A 10 2.03 -16.53 -16.79
N GLY A 11 0.96 -17.29 -16.61
CA GLY A 11 -0.41 -16.79 -16.63
C GLY A 11 -0.89 -16.51 -15.21
N PHE A 12 -1.29 -15.27 -14.93
CA PHE A 12 -1.95 -14.91 -13.67
C PHE A 12 -3.38 -14.43 -13.94
N THR A 13 -4.31 -14.87 -13.08
CA THR A 13 -5.69 -14.40 -13.04
C THR A 13 -5.86 -13.42 -11.88
N ALA A 14 -6.11 -12.14 -12.20
CA ALA A 14 -6.57 -11.16 -11.23
C ALA A 14 -8.07 -10.93 -11.48
N GLY A 15 -8.94 -11.70 -10.80
CA GLY A 15 -10.36 -11.81 -11.18
C GLY A 15 -10.54 -12.57 -12.50
N GLU A 16 -11.36 -12.06 -13.42
CA GLU A 16 -11.66 -12.69 -14.73
C GLU A 16 -10.66 -12.33 -15.85
N GLN A 17 -9.62 -11.52 -15.59
CA GLN A 17 -8.64 -11.11 -16.59
C GLN A 17 -7.37 -11.96 -16.52
N LYS A 18 -6.91 -12.45 -17.69
CA LYS A 18 -5.66 -13.21 -17.86
C LYS A 18 -4.55 -12.27 -18.31
N TYR A 19 -3.42 -12.28 -17.59
CA TYR A 19 -2.18 -11.62 -17.99
C TYR A 19 -1.11 -12.65 -18.31
N GLU A 20 -0.35 -12.41 -19.38
CA GLU A 20 0.79 -13.25 -19.77
C GLU A 20 2.08 -12.44 -19.65
N ILE A 21 3.03 -12.96 -18.88
CA ILE A 21 4.35 -12.35 -18.68
C ILE A 21 5.39 -13.29 -19.26
N LEU A 22 6.23 -12.76 -20.15
CA LEU A 22 7.38 -13.46 -20.70
C LEU A 22 8.48 -13.56 -19.64
N LEU A 23 8.98 -14.76 -19.39
CA LEU A 23 10.06 -15.00 -18.43
C LEU A 23 11.38 -15.19 -19.17
N GLU A 24 12.32 -14.28 -18.93
CA GLU A 24 13.70 -14.38 -19.42
C GLU A 24 14.58 -15.27 -18.52
N ASP A 25 14.22 -15.36 -17.24
CA ASP A 25 14.94 -16.11 -16.20
C ASP A 25 13.99 -16.95 -15.32
N ASN A 26 14.56 -17.81 -14.46
CA ASN A 26 13.81 -18.58 -13.48
C ASN A 26 13.02 -17.65 -12.54
N LEU A 27 11.72 -17.94 -12.43
CA LEU A 27 10.81 -17.21 -11.57
C LEU A 27 10.68 -17.86 -10.20
N TYR A 28 10.87 -17.07 -9.14
CA TYR A 28 10.62 -17.50 -7.77
C TYR A 28 9.39 -16.77 -7.20
N LEU A 29 8.64 -17.44 -6.33
CA LEU A 29 7.70 -16.77 -5.45
C LEU A 29 8.47 -16.16 -4.28
N ILE A 30 8.05 -15.00 -3.80
CA ILE A 30 8.65 -14.34 -2.62
C ILE A 30 8.72 -15.32 -1.45
N SER A 31 7.68 -16.12 -1.24
CA SER A 31 7.60 -17.11 -0.15
C SER A 31 8.61 -18.26 -0.26
N GLY A 32 9.17 -18.52 -1.45
CA GLY A 32 10.13 -19.61 -1.68
C GLY A 32 11.54 -19.14 -2.00
N ILE A 33 11.81 -17.84 -1.90
CA ILE A 33 13.10 -17.29 -2.34
C ILE A 33 14.26 -17.72 -1.43
N LEU A 34 14.00 -17.87 -0.13
CA LEU A 34 14.99 -18.34 0.83
C LEU A 34 15.35 -19.80 0.62
N ASP A 35 14.35 -20.65 0.33
CA ASP A 35 14.58 -22.05 -0.06
C ASP A 35 15.43 -22.12 -1.33
N ALA A 36 15.12 -21.28 -2.33
CA ALA A 36 15.89 -21.21 -3.57
C ALA A 36 17.33 -20.72 -3.35
N ALA A 37 17.52 -19.77 -2.44
CA ALA A 37 18.84 -19.27 -2.08
C ALA A 37 19.67 -20.36 -1.40
N TRP A 38 19.09 -21.04 -0.41
CA TRP A 38 19.71 -22.14 0.31
C TRP A 38 20.05 -23.31 -0.62
N ALA A 39 19.09 -23.77 -1.42
CA ALA A 39 19.27 -24.86 -2.38
C ALA A 39 20.29 -24.54 -3.49
N SER A 40 20.60 -23.26 -3.73
CA SER A 40 21.60 -22.87 -4.72
C SER A 40 23.05 -23.07 -4.28
N GLY A 41 23.28 -23.44 -3.01
CA GLY A 41 24.62 -23.64 -2.46
C GLY A 41 25.42 -22.35 -2.37
N LEU A 42 24.76 -21.23 -2.02
CA LEU A 42 25.39 -19.91 -1.95
C LEU A 42 26.51 -19.91 -0.90
N GLU A 43 27.76 -19.73 -1.34
CA GLU A 43 28.92 -19.74 -0.43
C GLU A 43 28.99 -18.48 0.44
N GLN A 44 29.74 -18.59 1.54
CA GLN A 44 29.92 -17.49 2.49
C GLN A 44 30.47 -16.22 1.83
N ASN A 45 29.88 -15.08 2.18
CA ASN A 45 30.15 -13.74 1.67
C ASN A 45 29.86 -13.54 0.17
N LEU A 46 29.21 -14.49 -0.50
CA LEU A 46 28.72 -14.31 -1.86
C LEU A 46 27.31 -13.71 -1.86
N THR A 47 27.09 -12.87 -2.86
CA THR A 47 25.78 -12.28 -3.18
C THR A 47 25.29 -12.87 -4.49
N LYS A 48 24.03 -13.29 -4.51
CA LYS A 48 23.36 -13.76 -5.72
C LYS A 48 22.04 -13.03 -5.92
N THR A 49 21.74 -12.70 -7.17
CA THR A 49 20.48 -12.08 -7.56
C THR A 49 19.47 -13.15 -7.94
N PHE A 50 18.27 -13.05 -7.39
CA PHE A 50 17.10 -13.85 -7.73
C PHE A 50 16.02 -12.93 -8.27
N PHE A 51 15.16 -13.43 -9.15
CA PHE A 51 14.02 -12.67 -9.67
C PHE A 51 12.72 -13.22 -9.09
N VAL A 52 11.96 -12.35 -8.43
CA VAL A 52 10.64 -12.69 -7.89
C VAL A 52 9.53 -12.03 -8.68
N PHE A 53 8.38 -12.69 -8.74
CA PHE A 53 7.16 -12.07 -9.20
C PHE A 53 6.62 -11.12 -8.13
N ASP A 54 6.47 -9.84 -8.49
CA ASP A 54 5.78 -8.84 -7.68
C ASP A 54 4.35 -8.67 -8.22
N PRO A 55 3.33 -9.14 -7.49
CA PRO A 55 1.95 -9.05 -7.94
C PRO A 55 1.47 -7.59 -8.03
N ALA A 56 2.02 -6.65 -7.25
CA ALA A 56 1.56 -5.26 -7.25
C ALA A 56 1.97 -4.52 -8.53
N SER A 57 3.15 -4.81 -9.09
CA SER A 57 3.57 -4.27 -10.39
C SER A 57 3.34 -5.20 -11.58
N MET A 58 2.81 -6.40 -11.35
CA MET A 58 2.63 -7.45 -12.36
C MET A 58 3.92 -7.71 -13.15
N GLY A 59 5.06 -7.77 -12.45
CA GLY A 59 6.38 -7.80 -13.08
C GLY A 59 7.45 -8.51 -12.24
N LEU A 60 8.64 -8.67 -12.84
CA LEU A 60 9.79 -9.28 -12.19
C LEU A 60 10.60 -8.24 -11.42
N ARG A 61 11.05 -8.58 -10.21
CA ARG A 61 11.90 -7.73 -9.38
C ARG A 61 13.16 -8.48 -8.94
N PRO A 62 14.34 -7.85 -9.01
CA PRO A 62 15.56 -8.43 -8.48
C PRO A 62 15.54 -8.37 -6.94
N VAL A 63 15.93 -9.46 -6.32
CA VAL A 63 16.22 -9.59 -4.89
C VAL A 63 17.66 -10.06 -4.78
N ARG A 64 18.49 -9.33 -4.03
CA ARG A 64 19.88 -9.75 -3.80
C ARG A 64 19.96 -10.44 -2.45
N ILE A 65 20.47 -11.66 -2.43
CA ILE A 65 20.66 -12.41 -1.20
C ILE A 65 22.15 -12.63 -0.99
N THR A 66 22.64 -12.27 0.19
CA THR A 66 24.03 -12.44 0.62
C THR A 66 24.08 -13.45 1.76
N MET A 67 24.90 -14.49 1.61
CA MET A 67 25.20 -15.44 2.69
C MET A 67 26.32 -14.89 3.57
N HIS A 68 26.15 -14.84 4.89
CA HIS A 68 27.18 -14.38 5.83
C HIS A 68 27.89 -15.53 6.57
N GLY A 69 27.37 -16.76 6.44
CA GLY A 69 27.84 -17.96 7.13
C GLY A 69 26.94 -18.32 8.31
N SER A 70 27.33 -19.36 9.05
CA SER A 70 26.54 -19.89 10.15
C SER A 70 26.87 -19.24 11.48
N GLU A 71 25.86 -18.95 12.30
CA GLU A 71 26.01 -18.51 13.68
C GLU A 71 25.12 -19.35 14.63
N SER A 72 25.55 -19.47 15.89
CA SER A 72 24.76 -20.17 16.91
C SER A 72 23.72 -19.20 17.47
N MET A 73 22.46 -19.63 17.50
CA MET A 73 21.35 -18.86 18.02
C MET A 73 20.40 -19.70 18.88
N GLU A 74 19.68 -19.03 19.77
CA GLU A 74 18.66 -19.65 20.61
C GLU A 74 17.27 -19.42 20.02
N VAL A 75 16.55 -20.49 19.76
CA VAL A 75 15.18 -20.48 19.22
C VAL A 75 14.36 -21.48 20.02
N MET A 76 13.20 -21.08 20.51
CA MET A 76 12.35 -21.90 21.40
C MET A 76 13.10 -22.46 22.64
N GLY A 77 14.11 -21.74 23.15
CA GLY A 77 14.93 -22.19 24.29
C GLY A 77 16.00 -23.25 23.96
N TYR A 78 16.20 -23.56 22.68
CA TYR A 78 17.24 -24.48 22.22
C TYR A 78 18.29 -23.73 21.41
N LYS A 79 19.57 -24.02 21.69
CA LYS A 79 20.66 -23.56 20.85
C LYS A 79 20.75 -24.42 19.59
N GLN A 80 20.77 -23.75 18.44
CA GLN A 80 20.99 -24.38 17.15
C GLN A 80 21.91 -23.50 16.29
N ASN A 81 22.61 -24.11 15.33
CA ASN A 81 23.31 -23.35 14.30
C ASN A 81 22.31 -22.95 13.22
N ALA A 82 22.48 -21.75 12.68
CA ALA A 82 21.70 -21.27 11.56
C ALA A 82 22.55 -20.44 10.60
N ASP A 83 22.32 -20.64 9.30
CA ASP A 83 22.92 -19.85 8.25
C ASP A 83 22.25 -18.48 8.20
N LYS A 84 23.07 -17.43 8.27
CA LYS A 84 22.62 -16.05 8.25
C LYS A 84 22.66 -15.49 6.84
N LEU A 85 21.52 -15.02 6.37
CA LEU A 85 21.38 -14.39 5.07
C LEU A 85 20.88 -12.95 5.23
N THR A 86 21.40 -12.07 4.39
CA THR A 86 20.85 -10.72 4.20
C THR A 86 20.13 -10.67 2.86
N ILE A 87 18.89 -10.18 2.89
CA ILE A 87 18.00 -10.04 1.74
C ILE A 87 17.87 -8.54 1.47
N ASP A 88 18.41 -8.07 0.35
CA ASP A 88 18.16 -6.73 -0.15
C ASP A 88 17.03 -6.79 -1.17
N PHE A 89 15.89 -6.20 -0.78
CA PHE A 89 14.76 -5.98 -1.64
C PHE A 89 14.48 -4.48 -1.74
N MET A 90 14.71 -3.91 -2.92
CA MET A 90 14.43 -2.51 -3.23
C MET A 90 15.14 -1.49 -2.33
N GLY A 91 16.36 -1.83 -1.87
CA GLY A 91 17.16 -0.99 -0.97
C GLY A 91 16.75 -1.10 0.50
N SER A 92 15.82 -1.99 0.81
CA SER A 92 15.51 -2.43 2.17
C SER A 92 16.20 -3.75 2.45
N SER A 93 16.86 -3.82 3.60
CA SER A 93 17.61 -5.00 4.04
C SER A 93 16.82 -5.73 5.10
N MET A 94 16.68 -7.04 4.95
CA MET A 94 16.14 -7.96 5.95
C MET A 94 17.18 -9.03 6.24
N THR A 95 17.15 -9.59 7.44
CA THR A 95 18.02 -10.72 7.81
C THR A 95 17.16 -11.94 8.06
N ALA A 96 17.57 -13.09 7.52
CA ALA A 96 16.93 -14.38 7.78
C ALA A 96 17.97 -15.36 8.31
N TRP A 97 17.51 -16.25 9.17
CA TRP A 97 18.28 -17.36 9.71
C TRP A 97 17.64 -18.66 9.28
N ILE A 98 18.41 -19.49 8.57
CA ILE A 98 17.98 -20.80 8.07
C ILE A 98 18.63 -21.89 8.91
N GLY A 99 17.83 -22.76 9.53
CA GLY A 99 18.30 -23.88 10.31
C GLY A 99 18.93 -24.99 9.45
N GLU A 100 19.53 -25.98 10.10
CA GLU A 100 20.17 -27.12 9.43
C GLU A 100 19.21 -27.96 8.57
N ASP A 101 17.90 -27.91 8.87
CA ASP A 101 16.84 -28.57 8.11
C ASP A 101 16.34 -27.75 6.90
N GLY A 102 16.98 -26.61 6.61
CA GLY A 102 16.60 -25.69 5.55
C GLY A 102 15.40 -24.81 5.90
N CYS A 103 14.83 -24.93 7.10
CA CYS A 103 13.71 -24.11 7.52
C CYS A 103 14.17 -22.72 7.99
N VAL A 104 13.39 -21.69 7.69
CA VAL A 104 13.56 -20.38 8.33
C VAL A 104 13.21 -20.48 9.81
N VAL A 105 14.17 -20.20 10.68
CA VAL A 105 14.03 -20.26 12.15
C VAL A 105 13.83 -18.89 12.77
N ALA A 106 14.29 -17.83 12.11
CA ALA A 106 13.99 -16.45 12.46
C ALA A 106 14.14 -15.53 11.25
N GLU A 107 13.44 -14.40 11.29
CA GLU A 107 13.60 -13.28 10.37
C GLU A 107 13.63 -11.99 11.17
N GLU A 108 14.47 -11.05 10.77
CA GLU A 108 14.53 -9.71 11.35
C GLU A 108 14.36 -8.72 10.20
N GLY A 109 13.25 -7.99 10.28
CA GLY A 109 12.84 -7.03 9.27
C GLY A 109 13.09 -5.60 9.72
N PHE A 110 12.17 -4.73 9.32
CA PHE A 110 12.25 -3.31 9.62
C PHE A 110 12.22 -3.03 11.12
N MET A 111 13.00 -2.02 11.53
CA MET A 111 12.98 -1.44 12.89
C MET A 111 13.27 -2.45 14.01
N GLY A 112 14.00 -3.55 13.72
CA GLY A 112 14.35 -4.58 14.69
C GLY A 112 13.20 -5.52 15.05
N ILE A 113 12.09 -5.49 14.29
CA ILE A 113 11.02 -6.48 14.45
C ILE A 113 11.57 -7.83 14.03
N LYS A 114 11.58 -8.76 14.99
CA LYS A 114 12.06 -10.12 14.80
C LYS A 114 10.91 -11.10 14.89
N LEU A 115 10.70 -11.85 13.81
CA LEU A 115 9.84 -13.02 13.78
C LEU A 115 10.69 -14.24 14.14
N VAL A 116 10.19 -15.06 15.05
CA VAL A 116 10.87 -16.29 15.49
C VAL A 116 9.92 -17.45 15.29
N ARG A 117 10.43 -18.54 14.70
CA ARG A 117 9.65 -19.77 14.54
C ARG A 117 9.38 -20.38 15.90
N VAL A 118 8.12 -20.66 16.17
CA VAL A 118 7.62 -21.32 17.39
C VAL A 118 6.73 -22.50 17.03
N SER A 119 6.41 -23.33 18.01
CA SER A 119 5.41 -24.39 17.82
C SER A 119 4.01 -23.81 17.59
N LYS A 120 3.13 -24.57 16.92
CA LYS A 120 1.72 -24.17 16.74
C LYS A 120 1.04 -23.88 18.08
N ASP A 121 1.29 -24.71 19.08
CA ASP A 121 0.69 -24.57 20.41
C ASP A 121 1.18 -23.29 21.11
N GLU A 122 2.44 -22.89 20.91
CA GLU A 122 2.93 -21.59 21.39
C GLU A 122 2.37 -20.41 20.60
N ALA A 123 2.25 -20.52 19.28
CA ALA A 123 1.68 -19.47 18.44
C ALA A 123 0.19 -19.19 18.73
N LEU A 124 -0.54 -20.22 19.19
CA LEU A 124 -1.97 -20.13 19.54
C LEU A 124 -2.23 -19.76 21.00
N LYS A 125 -1.20 -19.69 21.85
CA LYS A 125 -1.37 -19.09 23.19
C LYS A 125 -1.70 -17.62 22.99
N ASP A 126 -2.79 -17.16 23.61
CA ASP A 126 -3.25 -15.78 23.48
C ASP A 126 -2.08 -14.82 23.73
N LEU A 127 -1.70 -14.11 22.66
CA LEU A 127 -0.94 -12.89 22.78
C LEU A 127 -1.96 -11.86 23.28
N ASP A 128 -1.84 -11.44 24.54
CA ASP A 128 -2.68 -10.41 25.19
C ASP A 128 -2.55 -9.00 24.55
N ILE A 129 -2.09 -8.91 23.31
CA ILE A 129 -1.73 -7.67 22.61
C ILE A 129 -2.50 -7.62 21.29
N PRO A 130 -3.29 -6.56 21.02
CA PRO A 130 -3.82 -6.28 19.69
C PRO A 130 -2.65 -5.93 18.75
N ILE A 131 -2.13 -6.94 18.04
CA ILE A 131 -0.92 -6.87 17.22
C ILE A 131 -1.05 -5.83 16.08
N ASP A 132 -2.26 -5.61 15.56
CA ASP A 132 -2.52 -4.70 14.45
C ASP A 132 -2.33 -3.22 14.83
N GLN A 133 -2.82 -2.81 16.00
CA GLN A 133 -2.64 -1.44 16.50
C GLN A 133 -1.18 -1.17 16.87
N ASP A 134 -0.49 -2.15 17.47
CA ASP A 134 0.89 -1.99 17.92
C ASP A 134 1.85 -1.83 16.73
N ILE A 135 1.71 -2.67 15.69
CA ILE A 135 2.53 -2.55 14.47
C ILE A 135 2.28 -1.21 13.77
N ALA A 136 1.02 -0.80 13.60
CA ALA A 136 0.69 0.48 12.97
C ALA A 136 1.26 1.67 13.77
N GLU A 137 1.26 1.59 15.10
CA GLU A 137 1.83 2.62 15.97
C GLU A 137 3.36 2.67 15.87
N ILE A 138 4.05 1.51 15.83
CA ILE A 138 5.50 1.43 15.64
C ILE A 138 5.94 2.14 14.36
N PHE A 139 5.20 1.98 13.26
CA PHE A 139 5.52 2.62 11.97
C PHE A 139 4.99 4.06 11.82
N SER A 140 4.17 4.53 12.76
CA SER A 140 3.60 5.88 12.71
C SER A 140 4.62 6.96 13.09
N VAL A 141 4.40 8.18 12.59
CA VAL A 141 5.23 9.35 12.92
C VAL A 141 4.58 10.12 14.06
N VAL A 142 5.30 10.30 15.18
CA VAL A 142 4.79 11.05 16.34
C VAL A 142 4.57 12.51 15.96
N SER A 143 3.41 13.06 16.33
CA SER A 143 3.14 14.49 16.18
C SER A 143 3.71 15.28 17.35
N ASN A 144 4.33 16.43 17.07
CA ASN A 144 4.80 17.34 18.12
C ASN A 144 3.68 18.20 18.75
N VAL A 145 2.48 18.20 18.17
CA VAL A 145 1.29 18.89 18.69
C VAL A 145 0.04 18.06 18.51
N SER A 146 -0.96 18.31 19.35
CA SER A 146 -2.30 17.74 19.17
C SER A 146 -3.12 18.59 18.19
N ILE A 147 -3.71 17.95 17.18
CA ILE A 147 -4.58 18.58 16.19
C ILE A 147 -6.03 18.30 16.58
N LYS A 148 -6.69 19.30 17.18
CA LYS A 148 -8.12 19.22 17.53
C LYS A 148 -8.98 19.74 16.39
N GLN A 149 -10.15 19.13 16.19
CA GLN A 149 -11.11 19.55 15.16
C GLN A 149 -10.48 19.66 13.75
N ARG A 150 -9.71 18.63 13.34
CA ARG A 150 -8.99 18.59 12.06
C ARG A 150 -9.85 18.98 10.84
N ASP A 151 -11.14 18.65 10.87
CA ASP A 151 -12.08 18.98 9.79
C ASP A 151 -12.31 20.49 9.60
N LYS A 152 -12.00 21.32 10.60
CA LYS A 152 -12.16 22.79 10.55
C LYS A 152 -10.89 23.53 10.13
N ILE A 153 -9.77 22.83 10.05
CA ILE A 153 -8.47 23.40 9.69
C ILE A 153 -8.38 23.47 8.17
N ASN A 154 -7.95 24.62 7.66
CA ASN A 154 -7.81 24.89 6.23
C ASN A 154 -6.35 24.91 5.78
N LEU A 155 -5.40 25.02 6.71
CA LEU A 155 -3.98 25.07 6.45
C LEU A 155 -3.21 24.23 7.46
N LEU A 156 -2.29 23.39 6.96
CA LEU A 156 -1.26 22.75 7.76
C LEU A 156 0.12 23.09 7.16
N LYS A 157 1.02 23.65 7.96
CA LYS A 157 2.44 23.78 7.59
C LYS A 157 3.28 22.92 8.51
N LEU A 158 4.18 22.16 7.94
CA LEU A 158 5.09 21.28 8.67
C LEU A 158 6.47 21.27 8.02
N ARG A 159 7.49 21.01 8.83
CA ARG A 159 8.81 20.59 8.34
C ARG A 159 8.79 19.08 8.20
N ILE A 160 9.31 18.58 7.08
CA ILE A 160 9.44 17.15 6.80
C ILE A 160 10.90 16.79 6.50
N SER A 161 11.39 15.70 7.08
CA SER A 161 12.73 15.13 6.86
C SER A 161 12.63 13.61 6.66
N GLY A 162 13.74 12.98 6.26
CA GLY A 162 13.78 11.53 5.97
C GLY A 162 13.06 11.12 4.67
N ILE A 163 12.88 12.07 3.76
CA ILE A 163 12.24 11.90 2.46
C ILE A 163 13.27 11.63 1.35
N ASN A 164 12.78 11.23 0.18
CA ASN A 164 13.60 11.04 -1.03
C ASN A 164 12.87 11.60 -2.27
N ASP A 165 13.57 11.62 -3.41
CA ASP A 165 13.07 12.20 -4.66
C ASP A 165 11.93 11.40 -5.32
N SER A 166 11.64 10.18 -4.85
CA SER A 166 10.49 9.41 -5.36
C SER A 166 9.14 9.91 -4.84
N LEU A 167 9.12 10.79 -3.82
CA LEU A 167 7.88 11.29 -3.24
C LEU A 167 7.26 12.45 -4.04
N SER A 168 5.96 12.36 -4.27
CA SER A 168 5.11 13.37 -4.92
C SER A 168 4.60 14.42 -3.92
N LEU A 169 5.50 15.23 -3.35
CA LEU A 169 5.18 16.20 -2.29
C LEU A 169 4.65 17.56 -2.79
N SER A 170 4.72 17.84 -4.09
CA SER A 170 4.24 19.10 -4.69
C SER A 170 3.08 18.87 -5.68
N GLY A 171 2.16 19.82 -5.76
CA GLY A 171 1.04 19.83 -6.72
C GLY A 171 -0.33 19.54 -6.10
N GLY A 172 -1.37 20.18 -6.65
CA GLY A 172 -2.72 20.19 -6.08
C GLY A 172 -2.72 20.95 -4.76
N ARG A 173 -3.16 20.28 -3.69
CA ARG A 173 -3.28 20.90 -2.36
C ARG A 173 -1.96 21.08 -1.60
N GLN A 174 -0.84 20.54 -2.11
CA GLN A 174 0.46 20.51 -1.44
C GLN A 174 1.53 21.32 -2.18
N SER A 175 2.42 21.97 -1.42
CA SER A 175 3.62 22.63 -1.93
C SER A 175 4.78 22.43 -0.96
N LEU A 176 5.91 21.93 -1.46
CA LEU A 176 7.16 21.78 -0.70
C LEU A 176 8.16 22.86 -1.10
N VAL A 177 8.61 23.67 -0.14
CA VAL A 177 9.66 24.69 -0.34
C VAL A 177 10.62 24.63 0.85
N ASP A 178 11.91 24.46 0.59
CA ASP A 178 12.98 24.42 1.60
C ASP A 178 12.68 23.50 2.80
N GLY A 179 12.16 22.29 2.52
CA GLY A 179 11.80 21.30 3.54
C GLY A 179 10.53 21.62 4.33
N ILE A 180 9.82 22.70 3.98
CA ILE A 180 8.52 23.07 4.56
C ILE A 180 7.42 22.67 3.59
N LEU A 181 6.60 21.71 4.03
CA LEU A 181 5.42 21.27 3.32
C LEU A 181 4.22 22.08 3.79
N THR A 182 3.52 22.70 2.84
CA THR A 182 2.26 23.41 3.07
C THR A 182 1.13 22.64 2.43
N ILE A 183 0.10 22.30 3.21
CA ILE A 183 -1.13 21.65 2.75
C ILE A 183 -2.31 22.60 2.97
N ASN A 184 -3.00 22.94 1.89
CA ASN A 184 -4.25 23.72 1.94
C ASN A 184 -5.45 22.80 1.80
N LYS A 185 -6.60 23.15 2.39
CA LYS A 185 -7.85 22.44 2.13
C LYS A 185 -8.41 22.85 0.78
N GLU A 186 -8.78 21.88 -0.05
CA GLU A 186 -9.37 22.15 -1.35
C GLU A 186 -10.71 22.86 -1.21
N LYS A 187 -10.99 23.75 -2.16
CA LYS A 187 -12.34 24.29 -2.36
C LYS A 187 -13.01 23.45 -3.43
N ILE A 188 -14.24 23.02 -3.17
CA ILE A 188 -15.04 22.33 -4.19
C ILE A 188 -15.27 23.30 -5.36
N PRO A 189 -14.89 22.95 -6.60
CA PRO A 189 -15.09 23.82 -7.75
C PRO A 189 -16.56 24.16 -7.98
N LYS A 190 -16.84 25.37 -8.49
CA LYS A 190 -18.20 25.79 -8.84
C LYS A 190 -18.68 25.18 -10.17
N ILE A 191 -17.75 24.93 -11.08
CA ILE A 191 -18.01 24.31 -12.39
C ILE A 191 -17.44 22.90 -12.32
N ILE A 192 -18.32 21.91 -12.49
CA ILE A 192 -18.02 20.49 -12.30
C ILE A 192 -18.39 19.73 -13.57
N GLY A 193 -17.55 18.78 -13.99
CA GLY A 193 -17.86 17.86 -15.09
C GLY A 193 -17.39 18.30 -16.48
N ILE A 194 -16.54 19.33 -16.57
CA ILE A 194 -15.77 19.62 -17.79
C ILE A 194 -14.40 18.98 -17.64
N TYR A 195 -14.07 18.04 -18.52
CA TYR A 195 -12.83 17.29 -18.52
C TYR A 195 -12.02 17.65 -19.76
N GLU A 196 -10.76 18.01 -19.57
CA GLU A 196 -9.80 18.07 -20.68
C GLU A 196 -9.44 16.66 -21.16
N ASP A 197 -9.12 16.49 -22.43
CA ASP A 197 -8.70 15.19 -23.02
C ASP A 197 -7.52 14.54 -22.27
N SER A 198 -6.68 15.35 -21.61
CA SER A 198 -5.57 14.91 -20.76
C SER A 198 -5.98 14.04 -19.56
N LYS A 199 -7.28 13.92 -19.27
CA LYS A 199 -7.82 13.14 -18.14
C LYS A 199 -8.30 11.75 -18.51
N GLU A 200 -8.30 11.39 -19.80
CA GLU A 200 -8.88 10.11 -20.28
C GLU A 200 -8.28 8.89 -19.57
N ILE A 201 -6.97 8.92 -19.29
CA ILE A 201 -6.26 7.84 -18.58
C ILE A 201 -6.85 7.53 -17.21
N TYR A 202 -7.41 8.52 -16.51
CA TYR A 202 -7.93 8.38 -15.15
C TYR A 202 -9.36 7.86 -15.08
N PHE A 203 -9.96 7.54 -16.24
CA PHE A 203 -11.20 6.77 -16.33
C PHE A 203 -10.95 5.28 -16.55
N ARG A 204 -9.76 4.92 -17.06
CA ARG A 204 -9.48 3.57 -17.51
C ARG A 204 -9.39 2.58 -16.35
N PRO A 205 -9.87 1.34 -16.55
CA PRO A 205 -9.66 0.27 -15.59
C PRO A 205 -8.18 -0.10 -15.51
N THR A 206 -7.78 -0.64 -14.37
CA THR A 206 -6.44 -1.23 -14.12
C THR A 206 -6.63 -2.60 -13.45
N PRO A 207 -5.59 -3.44 -13.35
CA PRO A 207 -5.73 -4.78 -12.76
C PRO A 207 -6.38 -4.80 -11.36
N PHE A 208 -6.19 -3.74 -10.57
CA PHE A 208 -6.73 -3.61 -9.20
C PHE A 208 -7.95 -2.69 -9.11
N VAL A 209 -8.20 -1.89 -10.14
CA VAL A 209 -9.30 -0.92 -10.23
C VAL A 209 -10.17 -1.31 -11.42
N GLN A 210 -10.96 -2.38 -11.29
CA GLN A 210 -11.77 -2.95 -12.37
C GLN A 210 -13.07 -2.17 -12.63
N SER A 211 -12.92 -0.87 -12.97
CA SER A 211 -14.04 0.06 -13.19
C SER A 211 -14.97 -0.31 -14.35
N ASP A 212 -14.51 -1.15 -15.27
CA ASP A 212 -15.28 -1.63 -16.41
C ASP A 212 -16.12 -2.87 -16.10
N HIS A 213 -15.90 -3.52 -14.96
CA HIS A 213 -16.56 -4.78 -14.58
C HIS A 213 -18.08 -4.60 -14.43
N PRO A 214 -18.92 -5.53 -14.93
CA PRO A 214 -20.38 -5.42 -14.87
C PRO A 214 -20.93 -5.27 -13.44
N GLU A 215 -20.40 -5.99 -12.46
CA GLU A 215 -20.85 -5.87 -11.05
C GLU A 215 -20.57 -4.48 -10.45
N ILE A 216 -19.41 -3.89 -10.77
CA ILE A 216 -19.04 -2.54 -10.31
C ILE A 216 -20.00 -1.51 -10.92
N LYS A 217 -20.22 -1.59 -12.24
CA LYS A 217 -21.17 -0.72 -12.96
C LYS A 217 -22.60 -0.87 -12.46
N SER A 218 -23.07 -2.10 -12.24
CA SER A 218 -24.39 -2.37 -11.69
C SER A 218 -24.54 -1.72 -10.32
N LYS A 219 -23.54 -1.90 -9.44
CA LYS A 219 -23.61 -1.31 -8.10
C LYS A 219 -23.60 0.21 -8.13
N VAL A 220 -22.79 0.82 -9.01
CA VAL A 220 -22.79 2.28 -9.19
C VAL A 220 -24.17 2.77 -9.65
N ASN A 221 -24.80 2.10 -10.61
CA ASN A 221 -26.14 2.46 -11.10
C ASN A 221 -27.25 2.30 -10.04
N GLU A 222 -27.05 1.46 -9.02
CA GLU A 222 -27.96 1.38 -7.87
C GLU A 222 -27.79 2.56 -6.89
N ILE A 223 -26.57 3.11 -6.80
CA ILE A 223 -26.22 4.17 -5.85
C ILE A 223 -26.52 5.56 -6.42
N VAL A 224 -26.23 5.78 -7.70
CA VAL A 224 -26.32 7.11 -8.33
C VAL A 224 -27.34 7.14 -9.46
N LEU A 225 -27.94 8.31 -9.66
CA LEU A 225 -28.80 8.56 -10.82
C LEU A 225 -27.96 9.04 -12.01
N PRO A 226 -28.34 8.74 -13.26
CA PRO A 226 -27.61 9.19 -14.45
C PRO A 226 -27.37 10.72 -14.47
N ASN A 227 -28.38 11.49 -14.03
CA ASN A 227 -28.39 12.95 -14.03
C ASN A 227 -27.83 13.58 -12.74
N ASP A 228 -27.35 12.78 -11.78
CA ASP A 228 -26.70 13.34 -10.59
C ASP A 228 -25.44 14.14 -11.00
N PRO A 229 -25.22 15.34 -10.44
CA PRO A 229 -23.96 16.06 -10.61
C PRO A 229 -22.77 15.21 -10.15
N PRO A 230 -21.57 15.34 -10.76
CA PRO A 230 -20.42 14.51 -10.39
C PRO A 230 -20.04 14.57 -8.91
N LEU A 231 -20.20 15.73 -8.26
CA LEU A 231 -20.01 15.86 -6.80
C LEU A 231 -21.00 14.98 -6.02
N THR A 232 -22.28 15.00 -6.40
CA THR A 232 -23.34 14.20 -5.76
C THR A 232 -23.07 12.71 -5.96
N LYS A 233 -22.65 12.31 -7.18
CA LYS A 233 -22.25 10.93 -7.46
C LYS A 233 -21.10 10.49 -6.54
N ALA A 234 -20.03 11.28 -6.46
CA ALA A 234 -18.88 11.00 -5.60
C ALA A 234 -19.27 10.88 -4.11
N GLN A 235 -20.09 11.80 -3.60
CA GLN A 235 -20.56 11.77 -2.21
C GLN A 235 -21.41 10.54 -1.90
N LYS A 236 -22.34 10.17 -2.79
CA LYS A 236 -23.17 8.95 -2.62
C LYS A 236 -22.33 7.68 -2.63
N ILE A 237 -21.36 7.59 -3.55
CA ILE A 237 -20.44 6.44 -3.65
C ILE A 237 -19.57 6.34 -2.38
N MET A 238 -18.92 7.44 -1.98
CA MET A 238 -18.10 7.49 -0.76
C MET A 238 -18.91 7.08 0.47
N HIS A 239 -20.10 7.65 0.65
CA HIS A 239 -20.96 7.33 1.78
C HIS A 239 -21.40 5.86 1.77
N TRP A 240 -21.77 5.32 0.61
CA TRP A 240 -22.13 3.92 0.50
C TRP A 240 -20.96 3.01 0.86
N ILE A 241 -19.73 3.30 0.40
CA ILE A 241 -18.54 2.52 0.76
C ILE A 241 -18.31 2.58 2.28
N TYR A 242 -18.33 3.79 2.86
CA TYR A 242 -18.09 4.02 4.28
C TYR A 242 -19.03 3.22 5.20
N GLU A 243 -20.30 3.08 4.80
CA GLU A 243 -21.34 2.36 5.55
C GLU A 243 -21.39 0.85 5.25
N ASN A 244 -20.99 0.42 4.05
CA ASN A 244 -21.23 -0.97 3.59
C ASN A 244 -19.96 -1.83 3.48
N ILE A 245 -18.78 -1.26 3.69
CA ILE A 245 -17.51 -2.00 3.73
C ILE A 245 -16.99 -2.01 5.16
N GLN A 246 -16.83 -3.20 5.71
CA GLN A 246 -16.29 -3.39 7.05
C GLN A 246 -14.80 -3.02 7.08
N LYS A 247 -14.44 -2.13 8.01
CA LYS A 247 -13.05 -1.69 8.24
C LYS A 247 -12.30 -2.78 9.00
N ARG A 248 -11.57 -3.63 8.28
CA ARG A 248 -10.78 -4.74 8.86
C ARG A 248 -9.60 -5.08 7.97
N PRO A 249 -8.38 -5.29 8.51
CA PRO A 249 -7.25 -5.76 7.72
C PRO A 249 -7.56 -7.06 6.98
N VAL A 250 -7.15 -7.15 5.71
CA VAL A 250 -7.22 -8.37 4.90
C VAL A 250 -5.83 -8.71 4.38
N LEU A 251 -5.50 -10.00 4.37
CA LEU A 251 -4.20 -10.49 3.91
C LEU A 251 -4.28 -10.84 2.42
N SER A 252 -4.49 -9.84 1.58
CA SER A 252 -4.61 -10.00 0.13
C SER A 252 -4.06 -8.81 -0.63
N VAL A 253 -3.81 -8.99 -1.92
CA VAL A 253 -3.54 -7.87 -2.83
C VAL A 253 -4.85 -7.09 -3.04
N PRO A 254 -4.87 -5.76 -2.88
CA PRO A 254 -6.09 -4.96 -3.02
C PRO A 254 -6.75 -5.16 -4.39
N ASN A 255 -8.05 -5.37 -4.41
CA ASN A 255 -8.80 -5.67 -5.62
C ASN A 255 -10.24 -5.15 -5.50
N ALA A 256 -10.64 -4.19 -6.34
CA ALA A 256 -11.93 -3.53 -6.20
C ALA A 256 -13.14 -4.48 -6.31
N LEU A 257 -13.09 -5.46 -7.22
CA LEU A 257 -14.16 -6.43 -7.38
C LEU A 257 -14.30 -7.35 -6.15
N GLU A 258 -13.18 -7.85 -5.64
CA GLU A 258 -13.19 -8.69 -4.44
C GLU A 258 -13.60 -7.89 -3.19
N THR A 259 -13.19 -6.62 -3.06
CA THR A 259 -13.70 -5.76 -1.99
C THR A 259 -15.22 -5.60 -2.06
N LEU A 260 -15.76 -5.39 -3.28
CA LEU A 260 -17.21 -5.28 -3.48
C LEU A 260 -17.96 -6.56 -3.07
N ARG A 261 -17.39 -7.74 -3.35
CA ARG A 261 -17.98 -9.05 -3.02
C ARG A 261 -17.85 -9.38 -1.54
N ASN A 262 -16.65 -9.22 -0.97
CA ASN A 262 -16.31 -9.64 0.39
C ASN A 262 -16.77 -8.64 1.46
N ARG A 263 -17.05 -7.39 1.09
CA ARG A 263 -17.58 -6.35 2.00
C ARG A 263 -16.67 -6.04 3.18
N MET A 264 -15.37 -6.22 3.03
CA MET A 264 -14.39 -5.93 4.06
C MET A 264 -13.05 -5.53 3.46
N GLY A 265 -12.26 -4.78 4.22
CA GLY A 265 -10.89 -4.42 3.87
C GLY A 265 -10.38 -3.23 4.68
N ASP A 266 -9.12 -2.87 4.46
CA ASP A 266 -8.51 -1.68 5.07
C ASP A 266 -8.49 -0.50 4.09
N CYS A 267 -7.63 0.50 4.35
CA CYS A 267 -7.51 1.69 3.51
C CYS A 267 -7.23 1.37 2.04
N ASN A 268 -6.49 0.29 1.76
CA ASN A 268 -6.16 -0.11 0.41
C ASN A 268 -7.40 -0.59 -0.33
N GLU A 269 -8.16 -1.53 0.24
CA GLU A 269 -9.41 -2.04 -0.34
C GLU A 269 -10.45 -0.93 -0.55
N HIS A 270 -10.58 -0.01 0.42
CA HIS A 270 -11.47 1.13 0.29
C HIS A 270 -11.03 2.05 -0.85
N SER A 271 -9.72 2.31 -0.98
CA SER A 271 -9.19 3.21 -2.01
C SER A 271 -9.34 2.65 -3.42
N VAL A 272 -9.10 1.35 -3.64
CA VAL A 272 -9.27 0.72 -4.96
C VAL A 272 -10.74 0.62 -5.34
N LEU A 273 -11.63 0.31 -4.39
CA LEU A 273 -13.07 0.26 -4.63
C LEU A 273 -13.63 1.65 -4.96
N MET A 274 -13.25 2.68 -4.20
CA MET A 274 -13.66 4.05 -4.45
C MET A 274 -13.18 4.54 -5.82
N ALA A 275 -11.93 4.24 -6.21
CA ALA A 275 -11.42 4.54 -7.54
C ALA A 275 -12.25 3.83 -8.64
N ALA A 276 -12.55 2.55 -8.47
CA ALA A 276 -13.29 1.77 -9.47
C ALA A 276 -14.72 2.30 -9.65
N MET A 277 -15.41 2.58 -8.55
CA MET A 277 -16.78 3.09 -8.57
C MET A 277 -16.84 4.53 -9.09
N ALA A 278 -15.88 5.40 -8.74
CA ALA A 278 -15.79 6.75 -9.29
C ALA A 278 -15.58 6.74 -10.80
N ARG A 279 -14.63 5.93 -11.29
CA ARG A 279 -14.36 5.76 -12.73
C ARG A 279 -15.58 5.23 -13.48
N ALA A 280 -16.25 4.22 -12.92
CA ALA A 280 -17.50 3.67 -13.48
C ALA A 280 -18.65 4.69 -13.50
N ALA A 281 -18.66 5.65 -12.57
CA ALA A 281 -19.62 6.75 -12.53
C ALA A 281 -19.27 7.92 -13.47
N GLY A 282 -18.20 7.80 -14.26
CA GLY A 282 -17.72 8.86 -15.16
C GLY A 282 -16.98 9.98 -14.43
N ILE A 283 -16.26 9.66 -13.35
CA ILE A 283 -15.45 10.63 -12.60
C ILE A 283 -13.97 10.18 -12.66
N PRO A 284 -13.05 11.02 -13.17
CA PRO A 284 -11.63 10.71 -13.12
C PRO A 284 -11.16 10.54 -11.68
N ALA A 285 -10.49 9.43 -11.38
CA ALA A 285 -10.04 9.10 -10.03
C ALA A 285 -8.64 8.50 -10.01
N GLN A 286 -7.88 8.83 -8.98
CA GLN A 286 -6.56 8.28 -8.67
C GLN A 286 -6.51 7.87 -7.20
N ILE A 287 -5.54 7.01 -6.88
CA ILE A 287 -5.20 6.64 -5.50
C ILE A 287 -4.03 7.52 -5.05
N GLU A 288 -4.08 7.94 -3.79
CA GLU A 288 -3.00 8.61 -3.09
C GLU A 288 -2.64 7.82 -1.84
N THR A 289 -1.36 7.81 -1.51
CA THR A 289 -0.86 7.14 -0.31
C THR A 289 0.12 8.06 0.39
N GLY A 290 0.12 8.03 1.72
CA GLY A 290 0.96 8.87 2.54
C GLY A 290 0.57 8.74 4.00
N LEU A 291 0.41 9.86 4.70
CA LEU A 291 0.12 9.89 6.13
C LEU A 291 -1.19 10.59 6.45
N VAL A 292 -1.88 10.14 7.50
CA VAL A 292 -3.06 10.79 8.09
C VAL A 292 -2.91 10.91 9.60
N TYR A 293 -3.37 12.02 10.17
CA TYR A 293 -3.28 12.24 11.61
C TYR A 293 -4.43 11.56 12.36
N MET A 294 -4.10 10.74 13.36
CA MET A 294 -5.04 10.12 14.29
C MET A 294 -4.35 9.94 15.65
N LYS A 295 -5.05 10.15 16.78
CA LYS A 295 -4.53 9.89 18.13
C LYS A 295 -3.09 10.41 18.37
N ASP A 296 -2.83 11.69 18.03
CA ASP A 296 -1.52 12.35 18.20
C ASP A 296 -0.36 11.78 17.37
N ARG A 297 -0.66 10.96 16.35
CA ARG A 297 0.35 10.35 15.46
C ARG A 297 -0.12 10.40 14.01
N PHE A 298 0.82 10.25 13.09
CA PHE A 298 0.58 10.19 11.65
C PHE A 298 0.76 8.74 11.18
N TYR A 299 -0.31 8.12 10.71
CA TYR A 299 -0.33 6.73 10.25
C TYR A 299 -0.29 6.65 8.73
N TYR A 300 0.33 5.61 8.19
CA TYR A 300 0.27 5.33 6.77
C TYR A 300 -1.16 5.04 6.34
N HIS A 301 -1.56 5.63 5.21
CA HIS A 301 -2.93 5.54 4.72
C HIS A 301 -3.00 5.65 3.20
N ALA A 302 -4.03 5.03 2.63
CA ALA A 302 -4.40 5.16 1.22
C ALA A 302 -5.81 5.78 1.11
N TRP A 303 -5.96 6.77 0.23
CA TRP A 303 -7.21 7.45 -0.07
C TRP A 303 -7.28 7.79 -1.56
N ASN A 304 -8.25 8.58 -1.99
CA ASN A 304 -8.43 8.93 -3.40
C ASN A 304 -8.37 10.43 -3.64
N VAL A 305 -8.09 10.78 -4.89
CA VAL A 305 -8.33 12.11 -5.41
C VAL A 305 -9.15 11.99 -6.70
N ILE A 306 -10.22 12.77 -6.79
CA ILE A 306 -11.13 12.77 -7.94
C ILE A 306 -11.13 14.14 -8.61
N TYR A 307 -11.43 14.18 -9.91
CA TYR A 307 -11.45 15.44 -10.65
C TYR A 307 -12.88 15.97 -10.81
N LEU A 308 -13.15 17.16 -10.27
CA LEU A 308 -14.44 17.84 -10.31
C LEU A 308 -14.32 19.24 -10.96
N GLY A 309 -13.37 19.42 -11.88
CA GLY A 309 -12.91 20.73 -12.37
C GLY A 309 -11.58 21.15 -11.73
N ASP A 310 -11.31 20.61 -10.54
CA ASP A 310 -9.99 20.52 -9.90
C ASP A 310 -9.90 19.17 -9.17
N TRP A 311 -8.70 18.76 -8.78
CA TRP A 311 -8.47 17.56 -7.98
C TRP A 311 -8.93 17.77 -6.53
N VAL A 312 -9.89 16.96 -6.08
CA VAL A 312 -10.48 17.00 -4.73
C VAL A 312 -10.25 15.65 -4.06
N THR A 313 -9.65 15.68 -2.87
CA THR A 313 -9.45 14.47 -2.06
C THR A 313 -10.76 13.86 -1.56
N VAL A 314 -10.82 12.53 -1.52
CA VAL A 314 -11.92 11.75 -0.98
C VAL A 314 -11.34 10.57 -0.21
N ASP A 315 -11.76 10.40 1.03
CA ASP A 315 -11.43 9.24 1.85
C ASP A 315 -12.73 8.48 2.19
N ALA A 316 -12.92 7.34 1.54
CA ALA A 316 -14.09 6.49 1.75
C ALA A 316 -13.99 5.64 3.03
N LEU A 317 -12.80 5.44 3.59
CA LEU A 317 -12.62 4.76 4.87
C LEU A 317 -12.96 5.71 6.03
N MET A 318 -12.57 6.98 5.95
CA MET A 318 -12.89 8.00 6.96
C MET A 318 -14.19 8.78 6.68
N GLY A 319 -14.80 8.62 5.51
CA GLY A 319 -16.03 9.31 5.12
C GLY A 319 -15.84 10.82 4.91
N GLN A 320 -14.67 11.25 4.43
CA GLN A 320 -14.30 12.67 4.30
C GLN A 320 -14.20 13.12 2.83
N MET A 321 -14.77 14.29 2.53
CA MET A 321 -14.65 14.96 1.24
C MET A 321 -14.92 16.49 1.36
N PRO A 322 -13.96 17.37 1.01
CA PRO A 322 -12.54 17.06 0.83
C PRO A 322 -11.96 16.48 2.12
N ALA A 323 -10.94 15.63 1.99
CA ALA A 323 -10.20 15.13 3.15
C ALA A 323 -9.55 16.30 3.91
N ASP A 324 -9.40 16.17 5.22
CA ASP A 324 -8.77 17.23 6.02
C ASP A 324 -7.29 17.45 5.64
N VAL A 325 -6.69 18.55 6.11
CA VAL A 325 -5.29 18.91 5.79
C VAL A 325 -4.25 18.00 6.42
N THR A 326 -4.66 17.02 7.22
CA THR A 326 -3.74 16.05 7.82
C THR A 326 -3.43 14.87 6.90
N HIS A 327 -4.14 14.78 5.75
CA HIS A 327 -3.83 13.87 4.65
C HIS A 327 -2.62 14.39 3.87
N ILE A 328 -1.44 13.87 4.22
CA ILE A 328 -0.16 14.23 3.62
C ILE A 328 0.21 13.19 2.58
N ARG A 329 -0.03 13.50 1.32
CA ARG A 329 0.32 12.67 0.17
C ARG A 329 1.83 12.53 0.02
N PHE A 330 2.29 11.30 -0.08
CA PHE A 330 3.64 10.93 -0.48
C PHE A 330 3.69 10.40 -1.90
N ILE A 331 2.67 9.65 -2.33
CA ILE A 331 2.62 9.02 -3.65
C ILE A 331 1.25 9.25 -4.26
N ARG A 332 1.22 9.39 -5.58
CA ARG A 332 0.00 9.40 -6.40
C ARG A 332 0.15 8.40 -7.53
N GLY A 333 -0.86 7.58 -7.72
CA GLY A 333 -0.88 6.57 -8.78
C GLY A 333 -1.50 5.26 -8.31
N GLU A 334 -1.39 4.25 -9.15
CA GLU A 334 -1.90 2.90 -8.88
C GLU A 334 -1.05 2.18 -7.79
N PRO A 335 -1.51 1.03 -7.27
CA PRO A 335 -0.83 0.32 -6.18
C PRO A 335 0.65 -0.02 -6.44
N ASP A 336 1.08 -0.18 -7.69
CA ASP A 336 2.48 -0.40 -8.07
C ASP A 336 3.42 0.73 -7.62
N ARG A 337 2.91 1.97 -7.56
CA ARG A 337 3.67 3.14 -7.12
C ARG A 337 3.83 3.17 -5.61
N GLN A 338 2.95 2.51 -4.85
CA GLN A 338 3.00 2.52 -3.38
C GLN A 338 4.26 1.84 -2.84
N ILE A 339 4.89 0.96 -3.62
CA ILE A 339 6.13 0.28 -3.26
C ILE A 339 7.27 1.26 -2.97
N ASP A 340 7.27 2.46 -3.57
CA ASP A 340 8.28 3.48 -3.26
C ASP A 340 8.22 3.99 -1.81
N LEU A 341 7.13 3.74 -1.07
CA LEU A 341 7.03 4.04 0.37
C LEU A 341 8.01 3.22 1.22
N ILE A 342 8.35 1.99 0.78
CA ILE A 342 9.25 1.10 1.50
C ILE A 342 10.58 1.79 1.84
N LYS A 343 11.03 2.72 0.99
CA LYS A 343 12.31 3.42 1.17
C LYS A 343 12.28 4.49 2.27
N VAL A 344 11.09 4.98 2.65
CA VAL A 344 10.91 6.10 3.59
C VAL A 344 10.23 5.69 4.90
N ILE A 345 9.58 4.52 4.95
CA ILE A 345 9.02 3.95 6.19
C ILE A 345 10.10 3.88 7.28
N GLY A 346 9.77 4.35 8.49
CA GLY A 346 10.67 4.42 9.64
C GLY A 346 11.73 5.53 9.60
N LYS A 347 11.83 6.30 8.51
CA LYS A 347 12.80 7.41 8.37
C LYS A 347 12.16 8.79 8.41
N VAL A 348 10.89 8.88 8.00
CA VAL A 348 10.17 10.14 7.92
C VAL A 348 9.98 10.75 9.31
N GLU A 349 10.28 12.04 9.42
CA GLU A 349 9.98 12.84 10.60
C GLU A 349 9.13 14.05 10.20
N ILE A 350 8.19 14.42 11.06
CA ILE A 350 7.29 15.56 10.87
C ILE A 350 7.36 16.47 12.09
N LYS A 351 7.48 17.78 11.82
CA LYS A 351 7.30 18.82 12.83
C LYS A 351 6.30 19.85 12.34
N ILE A 352 5.11 19.85 12.90
CA ILE A 352 4.07 20.84 12.63
C ILE A 352 4.55 22.21 13.12
N LEU A 353 4.43 23.21 12.23
CA LEU A 353 4.81 24.60 12.43
C LEU A 353 3.58 25.50 12.58
N GLU A 354 2.52 25.23 11.83
CA GLU A 354 1.30 26.04 11.81
C GLU A 354 0.08 25.16 11.50
N GLN A 355 -1.04 25.44 12.16
CA GLN A 355 -2.37 24.90 11.84
C GLN A 355 -3.42 26.02 11.96
N SER A 356 -4.19 26.28 10.91
CA SER A 356 -5.21 27.36 10.89
C SER A 356 -6.41 27.09 9.98
#